data_AF-A0A7C2CHN8-F1
#
_entry.id   AF-A0A7C2CHN8-F1
#
_cell.length_a   1.000
_cell.length_b   1.000
_cell.length_c   1.000
_cell.angle_alpha   90.00
_cell.angle_beta   90.00
_cell.angle_gamma   90.00
#
_symmetry.space_group_name_H-M   'P 1'
#
loop_
_entity.id
_entity.type
_entity.pdbx_description
1 polymer ?
#
loop_
_entity_poly.entity_id
_entity_poly.type
_entity_poly.pdbx_seq_one_letter_code
_entity_poly.pdbx_strand_id
1 'polypeptide(L)'
;MRCPKVRKKIIFHFYGELSPREEAGLKKHLESCSACRKNYSEIKSIWQTLQEISSKSPLSDSSPTLWEESWQAIEMKIKENQFLTPAINPQREYLIPALWSGARP
;
A
#
# COMPACT_ATOMS: atom_id res chain seq x y z
N MET A 1 20.48 -5.56 12.06
CA MET A 1 20.51 -4.41 13.01
C MET A 1 20.56 -4.91 14.44
N ARG A 2 21.34 -4.27 15.34
CA ARG A 2 21.52 -4.71 16.75
C ARG A 2 20.64 -3.96 17.78
N CYS A 3 19.84 -2.97 17.36
CA CYS A 3 19.02 -2.15 18.28
C CYS A 3 17.52 -2.21 17.91
N PRO A 4 16.74 -3.15 18.49
CA PRO A 4 15.34 -3.39 18.09
C PRO A 4 14.42 -2.19 18.31
N LYS A 5 14.55 -1.52 19.45
CA LYS A 5 13.74 -0.33 19.81
C LYS A 5 13.95 0.81 18.81
N VAL A 6 15.18 0.98 18.34
CA VAL A 6 15.54 2.05 17.39
C VAL A 6 15.06 1.71 15.99
N ARG A 7 15.15 0.44 15.58
CA ARG A 7 14.60 -0.02 14.29
C ARG A 7 13.15 0.39 14.11
N LYS A 8 12.31 0.17 15.13
CA LYS A 8 10.89 0.57 15.09
C LYS A 8 10.73 2.10 14.97
N LYS A 9 11.51 2.86 15.72
CA LYS A 9 11.51 4.34 15.65
C LYS A 9 11.94 4.88 14.29
N ILE A 10 12.91 4.24 13.62
CA ILE A 10 13.34 4.65 12.27
C ILE A 10 12.16 4.54 11.30
N ILE A 11 11.36 3.47 11.38
CA ILE A 11 10.17 3.32 10.52
C ILE A 11 9.17 4.44 10.82
N PHE A 12 8.80 4.64 12.09
CA PHE A 12 7.86 5.69 12.50
C PHE A 12 8.31 7.11 12.14
N HIS A 13 9.63 7.37 12.14
CA HIS A 13 10.18 8.64 11.68
C HIS A 13 9.79 8.93 10.23
N PHE A 14 9.94 7.96 9.33
CA PHE A 14 9.59 8.14 7.91
C PHE A 14 8.09 8.35 7.66
N TYR A 15 7.24 7.79 8.54
CA TYR A 15 5.79 8.02 8.50
C TYR A 15 5.34 9.28 9.25
N GLY A 16 6.25 10.01 9.91
CA GLY A 16 5.91 11.19 10.70
C GLY A 16 5.14 10.87 11.99
N GLU A 17 5.24 9.64 12.50
CA GLU A 17 4.48 9.15 13.67
C GLU A 17 5.23 9.31 15.00
N LEU A 18 6.46 9.83 14.98
CA LEU A 18 7.22 10.07 16.21
C LEU A 18 6.81 11.39 16.88
N SER A 19 6.64 11.35 18.20
CA SER A 19 6.54 12.57 19.00
C SER A 19 7.89 13.33 19.02
N PRO A 20 7.91 14.65 19.33
CA PRO A 20 9.15 15.43 19.41
C PRO A 20 10.20 14.84 20.37
N ARG A 21 9.75 14.23 21.47
CA ARG A 21 10.62 13.56 22.44
C ARG A 21 11.27 12.30 21.84
N GLU A 22 10.52 11.56 21.04
CA GLU A 22 11.03 10.36 20.39
C GLU A 22 11.98 10.66 19.25
N GLU A 23 11.72 11.73 18.50
CA GLU A 23 12.63 12.29 17.49
C GLU A 23 13.98 12.65 18.11
N ALA A 24 13.97 13.43 19.20
CA ALA A 24 15.20 13.78 19.91
C ALA A 24 15.97 12.54 20.40
N GLY A 25 15.24 11.53 20.90
CA GLY A 25 15.82 10.26 21.31
C GLY A 25 16.41 9.45 20.16
N LEU A 26 15.75 9.44 19.00
CA LEU A 26 16.25 8.80 17.78
C LEU A 26 17.52 9.49 17.30
N LYS A 27 17.51 10.83 17.19
CA LYS A 27 18.67 11.63 16.78
C LYS A 27 19.90 11.35 17.65
N LYS A 28 19.74 11.41 18.99
CA LYS A 28 20.81 11.10 19.95
C LYS A 28 21.37 9.68 19.77
N HIS A 29 20.52 8.70 19.44
CA HIS A 29 20.99 7.35 19.18
C HIS A 29 21.78 7.26 17.86
N LEU A 30 21.34 7.93 16.81
CA LEU A 30 22.05 7.95 15.52
C LEU A 30 23.43 8.64 15.63
N GLU A 31 23.59 9.59 16.54
CA GLU A 31 24.87 10.23 16.88
C GLU A 31 25.86 9.28 17.58
N SER A 32 25.37 8.29 18.33
CA SER A 32 26.20 7.38 19.13
C SER A 32 26.37 5.98 18.51
N CYS A 33 25.45 5.53 17.66
CA CYS A 33 25.47 4.18 17.09
C CYS A 33 25.72 4.21 15.58
N SER A 34 26.95 3.89 15.16
CA SER A 34 27.35 3.82 13.74
C SER A 34 26.52 2.80 12.94
N ALA A 35 26.20 1.65 13.54
CA ALA A 35 25.39 0.62 12.90
C ALA A 35 23.98 1.13 12.59
N CYS A 36 23.31 1.79 13.54
CA CYS A 36 21.97 2.34 13.31
C CYS A 36 22.01 3.53 12.34
N ARG A 37 23.06 4.35 12.38
CA ARG A 37 23.27 5.43 11.41
C ARG A 37 23.38 4.92 9.97
N LYS A 38 24.14 3.84 9.74
CA LYS A 38 24.26 3.22 8.42
C LYS A 38 22.90 2.73 7.91
N ASN A 39 22.17 1.97 8.72
CA ASN A 39 20.84 1.47 8.33
C ASN A 39 19.84 2.60 8.09
N TYR A 40 19.87 3.67 8.90
CA TYR A 40 19.03 4.84 8.69
C TYR A 40 19.31 5.49 7.32
N SER A 41 20.60 5.62 6.94
CA SER A 41 20.99 6.15 5.64
C SER A 41 20.50 5.29 4.48
N GLU A 42 20.60 3.97 4.60
CA GLU A 42 20.12 3.02 3.58
C GLU A 42 18.60 3.14 3.38
N ILE A 43 17.84 3.14 4.48
CA ILE A 43 16.38 3.29 4.44
C ILE A 43 15.98 4.67 3.88
N LYS A 44 16.71 5.73 4.27
CA LYS A 44 16.46 7.08 3.76
C LYS A 44 16.60 7.15 2.25
N SER A 45 17.64 6.52 1.70
CA SER A 45 17.85 6.47 0.24
C SER A 45 16.69 5.79 -0.46
N ILE A 46 16.25 4.63 0.04
CA ILE A 46 15.10 3.89 -0.53
C ILE A 46 13.84 4.75 -0.46
N TRP A 47 13.58 5.38 0.68
CA TRP A 47 12.42 6.23 0.89
C TRP A 47 12.38 7.41 -0.08
N GLN A 48 13.52 8.08 -0.31
CA GLN A 48 13.64 9.17 -1.28
C GLN A 48 13.35 8.69 -2.71
N THR A 49 13.91 7.54 -3.12
CA THR A 49 13.61 6.94 -4.42
C THR A 49 12.12 6.64 -4.59
N LEU A 50 11.46 6.10 -3.56
CA LEU A 50 10.01 5.85 -3.59
C LEU A 50 9.20 7.15 -3.73
N GLN A 51 9.58 8.21 -3.02
CA GLN A 51 8.91 9.50 -3.16
C GLN A 51 9.10 10.11 -4.54
N GLU A 52 10.28 10.01 -5.13
CA GLU A 52 10.55 10.49 -6.50
C GLU A 52 9.70 9.76 -7.53
N ILE A 53 9.55 8.45 -7.41
CA ILE A 53 8.68 7.65 -8.28
C ILE A 53 7.22 8.04 -8.09
N SER A 54 6.77 8.15 -6.83
CA SER A 54 5.39 8.54 -6.51
C SER A 54 5.04 9.93 -7.05
N SER A 55 5.97 10.88 -6.98
CA SER A 55 5.76 12.26 -7.41
C SER A 55 5.73 12.41 -8.93
N LYS A 56 6.32 11.46 -9.67
CA LYS A 56 6.31 11.39 -11.13
C LYS A 56 5.15 10.57 -11.67
N SER A 57 4.23 10.11 -10.82
CA SER A 57 3.07 9.37 -11.28
C SER A 57 2.22 10.27 -12.19
N PRO A 58 1.90 9.85 -13.43
CA PRO A 58 1.02 10.60 -14.33
C PRO A 58 -0.42 10.76 -13.79
N LEU A 59 -0.73 10.13 -12.65
CA LEU A 59 -2.00 10.28 -11.93
C LEU A 59 -2.05 11.50 -11.00
N SER A 60 -0.99 12.32 -10.92
CA SER A 60 -1.02 13.56 -10.11
C SER A 60 -2.10 14.54 -10.57
N ASP A 61 -2.49 14.45 -11.85
CA ASP A 61 -3.64 15.14 -12.41
C ASP A 61 -4.84 14.19 -12.44
N SER A 62 -5.23 13.65 -11.29
CA SER A 62 -6.54 12.99 -11.13
C SER A 62 -7.63 14.07 -11.20
N SER A 63 -7.79 14.68 -12.37
CA SER A 63 -8.97 15.45 -12.71
C SER A 63 -10.18 14.53 -12.48
N PRO A 64 -11.25 15.01 -11.81
CA PRO A 64 -12.50 14.26 -11.66
C PRO A 64 -13.00 13.65 -12.98
N THR A 65 -12.66 14.26 -14.13
CA THR A 65 -13.04 13.77 -15.46
C THR A 65 -12.34 12.47 -15.87
N LEU A 66 -11.09 12.23 -15.48
CA LEU A 66 -10.34 11.02 -15.86
C LEU A 66 -10.94 9.76 -15.23
N TRP A 67 -11.43 9.88 -14.00
CA TRP A 67 -12.13 8.79 -13.32
C TRP A 67 -13.47 8.49 -13.98
N GLU A 68 -14.24 9.54 -14.29
CA GLU A 68 -15.54 9.43 -14.94
C GLU A 68 -15.43 8.80 -16.34
N GLU A 69 -14.47 9.25 -17.16
CA GLU A 69 -14.19 8.69 -18.49
C GLU A 69 -13.78 7.22 -18.41
N SER A 70 -12.92 6.87 -17.45
CA SER A 70 -12.47 5.49 -17.23
C SER A 70 -13.63 4.59 -16.79
N TRP A 71 -14.51 5.10 -15.92
CA TRP A 71 -15.66 4.36 -15.42
C TRP A 71 -16.71 4.15 -16.52
N GLN A 72 -17.00 5.18 -17.32
CA GLN A 72 -17.88 5.08 -18.48
C GLN A 72 -17.38 4.06 -19.50
N ALA A 73 -16.07 4.03 -19.76
CA ALA A 73 -15.47 3.04 -20.66
C ALA A 73 -15.63 1.59 -20.13
N ILE A 74 -15.51 1.40 -18.81
CA ILE A 74 -15.75 0.09 -18.17
C ILE A 74 -17.22 -0.29 -18.27
N GLU A 75 -18.15 0.61 -17.95
CA GLU A 75 -19.59 0.36 -18.06
C GLU A 75 -20.02 0.01 -19.48
N MET A 76 -19.48 0.71 -20.48
CA MET A 76 -19.72 0.42 -21.89
C MET A 76 -19.25 -0.99 -22.25
N LYS A 77 -18.04 -1.39 -21.84
CA LYS A 77 -17.52 -2.74 -22.08
C LYS A 77 -18.29 -3.83 -21.35
N ILE A 78 -18.82 -3.54 -20.15
CA ILE A 78 -19.68 -4.47 -19.42
C ILE A 78 -21.00 -4.66 -20.17
N LYS A 79 -21.63 -3.57 -20.64
CA LYS A 79 -22.87 -3.63 -21.43
C LYS A 79 -22.67 -4.36 -22.76
N GLU A 80 -21.55 -4.12 -23.45
CA GLU A 80 -21.19 -4.79 -24.70
C GLU A 80 -20.97 -6.31 -24.50
N ASN A 81 -20.30 -6.70 -23.40
CA ASN A 81 -20.07 -8.11 -23.07
C ASN A 81 -21.28 -8.80 -22.41
N GLN A 82 -22.27 -8.07 -21.87
CA GLN A 82 -23.51 -8.65 -21.35
C GLN A 82 -24.35 -9.35 -22.44
N PHE A 83 -24.11 -9.04 -23.71
CA PHE A 83 -24.74 -9.71 -24.85
C PHE A 83 -23.94 -10.93 -25.37
N LEU A 84 -22.75 -11.17 -24.85
CA LEU A 84 -21.96 -12.38 -25.08
C LEU A 84 -21.99 -13.25 -23.83
N THR A 85 -23.16 -13.82 -23.52
CA THR A 85 -23.16 -14.99 -22.62
C THR A 85 -22.56 -16.16 -23.40
N PRO A 86 -21.44 -16.77 -22.95
CA PRO A 86 -21.23 -18.15 -23.31
C PRO A 86 -22.38 -18.92 -22.67
N ALA A 87 -23.08 -19.72 -23.46
CA ALA A 87 -24.06 -20.68 -22.97
C ALA A 87 -23.50 -21.30 -21.67
N ILE A 88 -24.23 -21.10 -20.57
CA ILE A 88 -23.91 -21.70 -19.27
C ILE A 88 -23.70 -23.18 -19.54
N ASN A 89 -22.46 -23.65 -19.42
CA ASN A 89 -22.16 -25.07 -19.50
C ASN A 89 -22.77 -25.70 -18.23
N PRO A 90 -23.79 -26.56 -18.34
CA PRO A 90 -24.51 -27.09 -17.19
C PRO A 90 -23.67 -28.03 -16.29
N GLN A 91 -22.41 -28.32 -16.64
CA GLN A 91 -21.54 -29.18 -15.85
C GLN A 91 -20.72 -28.47 -14.76
N ARG A 92 -20.92 -27.18 -14.49
CA ARG A 92 -20.18 -26.45 -13.44
C ARG A 92 -21.00 -26.17 -12.19
N GLU A 93 -21.96 -27.04 -11.89
CA GLU A 93 -22.70 -27.01 -10.65
C GLU A 93 -21.98 -27.91 -9.62
N TYR A 94 -21.73 -27.33 -8.45
CA TYR A 94 -21.24 -27.95 -7.20
C TYR A 94 -19.76 -28.28 -7.11
N LEU A 95 -18.99 -27.38 -6.47
CA LEU A 95 -18.07 -27.70 -5.36
C LEU A 95 -17.70 -26.39 -4.64
N ILE A 96 -18.63 -25.82 -3.86
CA ILE A 96 -18.31 -24.88 -2.77
C ILE A 96 -18.66 -25.62 -1.47
N PRO A 97 -17.69 -26.01 -0.64
CA PRO A 97 -17.97 -26.66 0.64
C PRO A 97 -18.71 -25.70 1.57
N ALA A 98 -19.85 -26.15 2.08
CA ALA A 98 -20.62 -25.52 3.14
C ALA A 98 -19.82 -25.50 4.46
N LEU A 99 -19.01 -24.47 4.63
CA LEU A 99 -18.50 -24.03 5.92
C LEU A 99 -18.79 -22.54 5.98
N TRP A 100 -19.06 -21.98 7.16
CA TRP A 100 -19.61 -20.63 7.41
C TRP A 100 -21.15 -20.58 7.52
N SER A 101 -21.67 -21.36 8.47
CA SER A 101 -22.87 -20.97 9.22
C SER A 101 -22.59 -21.22 10.69
N GLY A 102 -22.09 -20.19 11.39
CA GLY A 102 -21.80 -20.32 12.82
C GLY A 102 -21.03 -19.15 13.44
N ALA A 103 -21.69 -18.00 13.62
CA ALA A 103 -21.43 -17.01 14.69
C ALA A 103 -22.45 -15.86 14.53
N ARG A 104 -23.63 -15.96 15.18
CA ARG A 104 -24.03 -15.30 16.45
C ARG A 104 -24.31 -13.80 16.34
N PRO A 105 -25.11 -13.19 17.24
CA PRO A 105 -26.02 -13.76 18.24
C PRO A 105 -27.51 -13.63 17.86
#